data_AF-A0ABD3PIV4-F1
#
_entry.id   AF-A0ABD3PIV4-F1
#
_cell.length_a   1.000
_cell.length_b   1.000
_cell.length_c   1.000
_cell.angle_alpha   90.00
_cell.angle_beta   90.00
_cell.angle_gamma   90.00
#
_symmetry.space_group_name_H-M   'P 1'
#
loop_
_entity.id
_entity.type
_entity.pdbx_description
1 polymer ?
#
loop_
_entity_poly.entity_id
_entity_poly.type
_entity_poly.pdbx_seq_one_letter_code
_entity_poly.pdbx_strand_id
1 'polypeptide(L)'
;MATSFTKVSGRPTWQQTMLRIKDPEKSIPFYTNLMGMTVIDTLDFPQWGFKLFFLTTLPEGEVYELTPGTQAAHDYMWSIEGTALELTYNYGTEQPSFLGYHPGNQEKDGFGHVAFNTDDVYAACAKLEAEGVTFKKKPDEGRMKGLAFAYDPDEYWVEIVKRGEPNKIPNYFNFSQTMLRIKDPSKSIPFYEALGMVVLRQKNYGDFSNYFLASSPNVDPSVDYSSLSDDEAKGKLSNMFGPVLELTHNHGTENDESFRHYNGNEEGRQGFGHIGFLVDDVYAACDDIRKMGYGFRKEPDGGSMKGLAFAYDPDGYSVEIIRRGGIDFGDKKVEE
;
A
#
# COMPACT_ATOMS: atom_id res chain seq x y z
N MET A 1 -10.72 -19.99 22.84
CA MET A 1 -10.10 -19.02 23.77
C MET A 1 -9.48 -17.94 22.93
N ALA A 2 -9.87 -16.69 23.10
CA ALA A 2 -9.21 -15.58 22.41
C ALA A 2 -7.77 -15.51 22.93
N THR A 3 -6.79 -15.85 22.10
CA THR A 3 -5.39 -15.54 22.36
C THR A 3 -5.33 -14.03 22.57
N SER A 4 -4.83 -13.61 23.73
CA SER A 4 -4.55 -12.20 24.03
C SER A 4 -3.46 -11.74 23.06
N PHE A 5 -3.84 -11.27 21.87
CA PHE A 5 -2.90 -10.67 20.93
C PHE A 5 -2.36 -9.38 21.54
N THR A 6 -1.04 -9.22 21.54
CA THR A 6 -0.39 -7.96 21.90
C THR A 6 -0.77 -6.93 20.85
N LYS A 7 -1.55 -5.93 21.23
CA LYS A 7 -1.79 -4.76 20.37
C LYS A 7 -0.63 -3.79 20.52
N VAL A 8 -0.15 -3.24 19.41
CA VAL A 8 0.83 -2.17 19.39
C VAL A 8 0.16 -0.89 19.90
N SER A 9 0.85 -0.20 20.82
CA SER A 9 0.38 1.06 21.39
C SER A 9 0.23 2.18 20.35
N GLY A 10 -0.59 3.18 20.67
CA GLY A 10 -0.68 4.41 19.86
C GLY A 10 -1.63 4.33 18.66
N ARG A 11 -2.66 3.47 18.70
CA ARG A 11 -3.69 3.37 17.64
C ARG A 11 -3.10 3.34 16.21
N PRO A 12 -2.33 2.29 15.86
CA PRO A 12 -1.74 2.22 14.53
C PRO A 12 -2.82 2.20 13.45
N THR A 13 -2.64 2.98 12.40
CA THR A 13 -3.51 2.99 11.22
C THR A 13 -2.68 3.02 9.94
N TRP A 14 -3.00 2.13 9.00
CA TRP A 14 -2.30 2.06 7.71
C TRP A 14 -2.50 3.36 6.91
N GLN A 15 -1.40 4.05 6.62
CA GLN A 15 -1.43 5.38 6.01
C GLN A 15 -0.89 5.40 4.59
N GLN A 16 0.08 4.55 4.23
CA GLN A 16 0.57 4.54 2.87
C GLN A 16 1.14 3.22 2.37
N THR A 17 1.17 3.10 1.04
CA THR A 17 1.99 2.15 0.26
C THR A 17 2.99 2.96 -0.54
N MET A 18 4.28 2.64 -0.43
CA MET A 18 5.33 3.37 -1.13
C MET A 18 5.86 2.60 -2.34
N LEU A 19 5.84 3.23 -3.51
CA LEU A 19 6.50 2.77 -4.73
C LEU A 19 7.57 3.78 -5.15
N ARG A 20 8.73 3.29 -5.59
CA ARG A 20 9.71 4.13 -6.28
C ARG A 20 9.32 4.29 -7.73
N ILE A 21 9.39 5.51 -8.23
CA ILE A 21 9.02 5.87 -9.60
C ILE A 21 10.20 6.51 -10.32
N LYS A 22 10.36 6.16 -11.59
CA LYS A 22 11.45 6.68 -12.43
C LYS A 22 11.26 8.16 -12.74
N ASP A 23 10.05 8.52 -13.13
CA ASP A 23 9.74 9.80 -13.75
C ASP A 23 8.38 10.32 -13.25
N PRO A 24 8.35 11.37 -12.40
CA PRO A 24 7.10 11.92 -11.88
C PRO A 24 6.22 12.56 -12.96
N GLU A 25 6.80 13.04 -14.07
CA GLU A 25 6.01 13.62 -15.16
C GLU A 25 5.16 12.58 -15.90
N LYS A 26 5.49 11.29 -15.76
CA LYS A 26 4.70 10.17 -16.30
C LYS A 26 3.81 9.53 -15.26
N SER A 27 4.36 9.29 -14.07
CA SER A 27 3.69 8.56 -13.00
C SER A 27 2.51 9.34 -12.42
N ILE A 28 2.69 10.65 -12.16
CA ILE A 28 1.63 11.46 -11.56
C ILE A 28 0.41 11.52 -12.50
N PRO A 29 0.51 11.87 -13.80
CA PRO A 29 -0.65 11.86 -14.69
C PRO A 29 -1.32 10.49 -14.84
N PHE A 30 -0.57 9.39 -14.79
CA PHE A 30 -1.15 8.05 -14.79
C PHE A 30 -2.10 7.86 -13.59
N TYR A 31 -1.62 8.12 -12.38
CA TYR A 31 -2.44 7.93 -11.19
C TYR A 31 -3.53 9.00 -11.03
N THR A 32 -3.30 10.25 -11.45
CA THR A 32 -4.31 11.30 -11.33
C THR A 32 -5.36 11.23 -12.45
N ASN A 33 -4.93 11.22 -13.70
CA ASN A 33 -5.85 11.39 -14.84
C ASN A 33 -6.50 10.06 -15.24
N LEU A 34 -5.77 8.95 -15.11
CA LEU A 34 -6.25 7.64 -15.55
C LEU A 34 -6.85 6.84 -14.39
N MET A 35 -6.28 6.92 -13.19
CA MET A 35 -6.78 6.22 -11.99
C MET A 35 -7.62 7.09 -11.05
N GLY A 36 -7.78 8.38 -11.33
CA GLY A 36 -8.67 9.28 -10.60
C GLY A 36 -8.20 9.64 -9.19
N MET A 37 -6.90 9.52 -8.90
CA MET A 37 -6.33 9.94 -7.62
C MET A 37 -6.07 11.45 -7.58
N THR A 38 -5.95 12.00 -6.37
CA THR A 38 -5.57 13.39 -6.12
C THR A 38 -4.23 13.42 -5.40
N VAL A 39 -3.29 14.25 -5.86
CA VAL A 39 -2.06 14.55 -5.12
C VAL A 39 -2.44 15.40 -3.91
N ILE A 40 -2.27 14.84 -2.71
CA ILE A 40 -2.60 15.51 -1.45
C ILE A 40 -1.39 16.19 -0.83
N ASP A 41 -0.18 15.68 -1.01
CA ASP A 41 1.01 16.38 -0.53
C ASP A 41 2.26 16.03 -1.35
N THR A 42 3.27 16.90 -1.27
CA THR A 42 4.58 16.69 -1.85
C THR A 42 5.66 17.16 -0.89
N LEU A 43 6.69 16.33 -0.67
CA LEU A 43 7.81 16.70 0.17
C LEU A 43 9.10 16.61 -0.64
N ASP A 44 9.87 17.70 -0.67
CA ASP A 44 11.12 17.77 -1.41
C ASP A 44 12.31 17.71 -0.44
N PHE A 45 13.26 16.82 -0.69
CA PHE A 45 14.46 16.65 0.13
C PHE A 45 15.73 16.77 -0.71
N PRO A 46 16.09 17.97 -1.22
CA PRO A 46 17.27 18.15 -2.07
C PRO A 46 18.57 17.70 -1.43
N GLN A 47 18.69 17.84 -0.10
CA GLN A 47 19.84 17.39 0.68
C GLN A 47 20.06 15.87 0.67
N TRP A 48 19.02 15.10 0.34
CA TRP A 48 19.06 13.64 0.24
C TRP A 48 18.75 13.13 -1.17
N GLY A 49 18.48 14.04 -2.11
CA GLY A 49 18.32 13.73 -3.53
C GLY A 49 17.03 12.97 -3.87
N PHE A 50 15.93 13.23 -3.16
CA PHE A 50 14.64 12.61 -3.47
C PHE A 50 13.45 13.53 -3.19
N LYS A 51 12.31 13.20 -3.80
CA LYS A 51 11.02 13.87 -3.62
C LYS A 51 9.91 12.83 -3.46
N LEU A 52 8.96 13.13 -2.59
CA LEU A 52 7.79 12.30 -2.30
C LEU A 52 6.54 12.96 -2.86
N PHE A 53 5.62 12.16 -3.37
CA PHE A 53 4.28 12.56 -3.78
C PHE A 53 3.28 11.63 -3.12
N PHE A 54 2.31 12.16 -2.38
CA PHE A 54 1.27 11.37 -1.73
C PHE A 54 -0.03 11.57 -2.48
N LEU A 55 -0.63 10.46 -2.94
CA LEU A 55 -1.87 10.47 -3.69
C LEU A 55 -2.94 9.64 -2.99
N THR A 56 -4.19 10.07 -3.03
CA THR A 56 -5.33 9.27 -2.52
C THR A 56 -6.54 9.36 -3.45
N THR A 57 -7.47 8.41 -3.35
CA THR A 57 -8.80 8.56 -3.96
C THR A 57 -9.69 9.35 -3.01
N LEU A 58 -10.19 10.50 -3.44
CA LEU A 58 -11.18 11.27 -2.67
C LEU A 58 -12.58 10.71 -2.89
N PRO A 59 -13.47 10.68 -1.88
CA PRO A 59 -14.88 10.40 -2.10
C PRO A 59 -15.47 11.32 -3.19
N GLU A 60 -16.33 10.79 -4.06
CA GLU A 60 -16.94 11.60 -5.13
C GLU A 60 -17.58 12.88 -4.58
N GLY A 61 -17.26 14.01 -5.23
CA GLY A 61 -17.79 15.32 -4.88
C GLY A 61 -17.03 16.03 -3.75
N GLU A 62 -16.11 15.36 -3.06
CA GLU A 62 -15.15 16.04 -2.20
C GLU A 62 -14.11 16.77 -3.04
N VAL A 63 -13.79 18.00 -2.64
CA VAL A 63 -12.79 18.83 -3.27
C VAL A 63 -11.63 19.00 -2.30
N TYR A 64 -10.43 18.62 -2.74
CA TYR A 64 -9.21 18.92 -2.03
C TYR A 64 -8.71 20.30 -2.43
N GLU A 65 -8.80 21.26 -1.50
CA GLU A 65 -8.49 22.68 -1.77
C GLU A 65 -7.10 23.11 -1.29
N LEU A 66 -6.36 22.22 -0.62
CA LEU A 66 -5.02 22.54 -0.14
C LEU A 66 -4.01 22.42 -1.28
N THR A 67 -2.99 23.28 -1.25
CA THR A 67 -1.88 23.22 -2.19
C THR A 67 -0.85 22.20 -1.69
N PRO A 68 -0.52 21.14 -2.45
CA PRO A 68 0.53 20.20 -2.08
C PRO A 68 1.87 20.90 -1.82
N GLY A 69 2.62 20.43 -0.82
CA GLY A 69 3.88 21.04 -0.38
C GLY A 69 3.72 22.21 0.59
N THR A 70 2.49 22.58 0.95
CA THR A 70 2.25 23.52 2.06
C THR A 70 2.14 22.80 3.40
N GLN A 71 2.39 23.52 4.50
CA GLN A 71 2.21 22.95 5.85
C GLN A 71 0.79 22.41 6.07
N ALA A 72 -0.24 23.07 5.53
CA ALA A 72 -1.61 22.59 5.66
C ALA A 72 -1.83 21.23 4.95
N ALA A 73 -1.26 21.06 3.76
CA ALA A 73 -1.28 19.78 3.04
C ALA A 73 -0.53 18.68 3.80
N HIS A 74 0.61 19.03 4.41
CA HIS A 74 1.39 18.13 5.26
C HIS A 74 0.61 17.68 6.50
N ASP A 75 0.01 18.62 7.22
CA ASP A 75 -0.80 18.34 8.41
C ASP A 75 -2.00 17.45 8.05
N TYR A 76 -2.62 17.68 6.89
CA TYR A 76 -3.67 16.83 6.34
C TYR A 76 -3.15 15.42 6.06
N MET A 77 -2.07 15.28 5.28
CA MET A 77 -1.52 13.98 4.87
C MET A 77 -1.17 13.07 6.05
N TRP A 78 -0.59 13.62 7.12
CA TRP A 78 -0.25 12.86 8.33
C TRP A 78 -1.38 12.71 9.35
N SER A 79 -2.60 13.11 8.99
CA SER A 79 -3.79 12.90 9.79
C SER A 79 -4.94 12.24 9.04
N ILE A 80 -4.76 11.92 7.75
CA ILE A 80 -5.82 11.32 6.93
C ILE A 80 -6.39 10.05 7.56
N GLU A 81 -7.70 9.91 7.44
CA GLU A 81 -8.43 8.69 7.74
C GLU A 81 -8.56 7.87 6.43
N GLY A 82 -7.43 7.37 5.94
CA GLY A 82 -7.32 6.65 4.67
C GLY A 82 -5.89 6.21 4.37
N THR A 83 -5.66 5.67 3.18
CA THR A 83 -4.35 5.19 2.75
C THR A 83 -3.94 5.85 1.43
N ALA A 84 -2.77 6.47 1.42
CA ALA A 84 -2.16 7.07 0.25
C ALA A 84 -1.29 6.07 -0.52
N LEU A 85 -1.15 6.32 -1.82
CA LEU A 85 -0.04 5.83 -2.61
C LEU A 85 1.08 6.89 -2.52
N GLU A 86 2.19 6.53 -1.89
CA GLU A 86 3.39 7.35 -1.83
C GLU A 86 4.28 6.99 -3.02
N LEU A 87 4.55 7.97 -3.88
CA LEU A 87 5.51 7.84 -4.97
C LEU A 87 6.80 8.51 -4.57
N THR A 88 7.90 7.75 -4.57
CA THR A 88 9.24 8.28 -4.29
C THR A 88 10.04 8.38 -5.56
N TYR A 89 10.41 9.60 -5.91
CA TYR A 89 11.29 9.91 -7.02
C TYR A 89 12.68 10.24 -6.48
N ASN A 90 13.70 9.49 -6.92
CA ASN A 90 15.10 9.82 -6.62
C ASN A 90 15.66 10.64 -7.78
N TYR A 91 16.33 11.75 -7.50
CA TYR A 91 16.75 12.67 -8.55
C TYR A 91 17.66 12.01 -9.59
N GLY A 92 17.41 12.29 -10.86
CA GLY A 92 18.19 11.76 -11.97
C GLY A 92 17.73 10.40 -12.49
N THR A 93 16.72 9.76 -11.87
CA THR A 93 16.19 8.48 -12.38
C THR A 93 15.38 8.64 -13.65
N GLU A 94 14.83 9.83 -13.92
CA GLU A 94 14.12 10.17 -15.15
C GLU A 94 15.04 10.10 -16.38
N GLN A 95 16.35 10.18 -16.18
CA GLN A 95 17.34 10.15 -17.25
C GLN A 95 17.37 8.78 -17.97
N PRO A 96 17.60 8.75 -19.29
CA PRO A 96 17.63 7.50 -20.07
C PRO A 96 18.65 6.45 -19.58
N SER A 97 19.71 6.88 -18.89
CA SER A 97 20.75 5.99 -18.34
C SER A 97 20.25 5.13 -17.18
N PHE A 98 19.21 5.55 -16.46
CA PHE A 98 18.59 4.72 -15.44
C PHE A 98 17.53 3.85 -16.09
N LEU A 99 17.70 2.52 -16.00
CA LEU A 99 16.87 1.58 -16.75
C LEU A 99 15.46 1.45 -16.18
N GLY A 100 15.25 1.79 -14.90
CA GLY A 100 13.97 1.70 -14.22
C GLY A 100 14.09 1.01 -12.87
N TYR A 101 12.99 1.04 -12.12
CA TYR A 101 12.85 0.26 -10.90
C TYR A 101 12.37 -1.16 -11.20
N HIS A 102 12.51 -2.04 -10.22
CA HIS A 102 12.06 -3.42 -10.29
C HIS A 102 10.58 -3.53 -9.91
N PRO A 103 9.68 -3.87 -10.85
CA PRO A 103 8.23 -3.76 -10.62
C PRO A 103 7.62 -4.92 -9.80
N GLY A 104 8.46 -5.88 -9.39
CA GLY A 104 8.02 -7.13 -8.76
C GLY A 104 7.57 -8.20 -9.77
N ASN A 105 6.85 -9.20 -9.28
CA ASN A 105 6.35 -10.35 -10.04
C ASN A 105 7.37 -11.19 -10.84
N GLN A 106 8.67 -11.07 -10.54
CA GLN A 106 9.69 -12.03 -10.97
C GLN A 106 9.91 -13.09 -9.87
N GLU A 107 10.82 -14.04 -10.12
CA GLU A 107 11.06 -15.15 -9.21
C GLU A 107 11.38 -14.66 -7.79
N LYS A 108 10.59 -15.14 -6.82
CA LYS A 108 10.64 -14.84 -5.38
C LYS A 108 10.32 -13.39 -5.01
N ASP A 109 9.87 -12.55 -5.93
CA ASP A 109 9.46 -11.20 -5.55
C ASP A 109 8.27 -11.22 -4.61
N GLY A 110 8.36 -10.36 -3.61
CA GLY A 110 7.35 -10.18 -2.60
C GLY A 110 6.18 -9.34 -3.10
N PHE A 111 6.47 -8.11 -3.57
CA PHE A 111 5.45 -7.21 -4.09
C PHE A 111 4.72 -7.81 -5.30
N GLY A 112 3.38 -7.77 -5.23
CA GLY A 112 2.49 -8.23 -6.28
C GLY A 112 1.99 -7.08 -7.13
N HIS A 113 1.12 -6.24 -6.57
CA HIS A 113 0.47 -5.19 -7.33
C HIS A 113 -0.18 -4.16 -6.41
N VAL A 114 -0.57 -3.03 -7.01
CA VAL A 114 -1.65 -2.18 -6.49
C VAL A 114 -2.92 -2.46 -7.29
N ALA A 115 -4.10 -2.24 -6.71
CA ALA A 115 -5.37 -2.47 -7.41
C ALA A 115 -6.30 -1.26 -7.36
N PHE A 116 -7.12 -1.13 -8.39
CA PHE A 116 -8.21 -0.16 -8.49
C PHE A 116 -9.51 -0.87 -8.84
N ASN A 117 -10.54 -0.57 -8.05
CA ASN A 117 -11.89 -1.07 -8.28
C ASN A 117 -12.62 -0.19 -9.30
N THR A 118 -13.44 -0.79 -10.15
CA THR A 118 -14.34 -0.11 -11.10
C THR A 118 -15.64 -0.89 -11.31
N ASP A 119 -16.67 -0.26 -11.89
CA ASP A 119 -17.95 -0.92 -12.16
C ASP A 119 -17.90 -1.81 -13.41
N ASP A 120 -17.12 -1.42 -14.41
CA ASP A 120 -16.96 -2.13 -15.68
C ASP A 120 -15.49 -2.23 -16.08
N VAL A 121 -14.89 -3.38 -15.79
CA VAL A 121 -13.48 -3.67 -16.11
C VAL A 121 -13.22 -3.60 -17.61
N TYR A 122 -14.16 -4.01 -18.47
CA TYR A 122 -13.95 -4.01 -19.92
C TYR A 122 -13.95 -2.57 -20.47
N ALA A 123 -14.92 -1.75 -20.06
CA ALA A 123 -14.96 -0.34 -20.44
C ALA A 123 -13.75 0.43 -19.89
N ALA A 124 -13.36 0.16 -18.65
CA ALA A 124 -12.16 0.72 -18.03
C ALA A 124 -10.90 0.37 -18.83
N CYS A 125 -10.70 -0.91 -19.17
CA CYS A 125 -9.53 -1.34 -19.94
C CYS A 125 -9.50 -0.71 -21.34
N ALA A 126 -10.67 -0.59 -22.01
CA ALA A 126 -10.75 0.06 -23.32
C ALA A 126 -10.37 1.55 -23.25
N LYS A 127 -10.80 2.26 -22.20
CA LYS A 127 -10.39 3.66 -21.95
C LYS A 127 -8.88 3.77 -21.73
N LEU A 128 -8.32 2.91 -20.87
CA LEU A 128 -6.88 2.90 -20.59
C LEU A 128 -6.05 2.59 -21.84
N GLU A 129 -6.48 1.61 -22.66
CA GLU A 129 -5.81 1.28 -23.92
C GLU A 129 -5.86 2.44 -24.92
N ALA A 130 -6.98 3.18 -24.99
CA ALA A 130 -7.09 4.37 -25.84
C ALA A 130 -6.12 5.49 -25.41
N GLU A 131 -5.77 5.56 -24.12
CA GLU A 131 -4.76 6.46 -23.55
C GLU A 131 -3.32 5.88 -23.64
N GLY A 132 -3.14 4.75 -24.32
CA GLY A 132 -1.83 4.13 -24.57
C GLY A 132 -1.30 3.25 -23.44
N VAL A 133 -2.11 2.94 -22.43
CA VAL A 133 -1.73 2.01 -21.35
C VAL A 133 -1.61 0.59 -21.90
N THR A 134 -0.51 -0.08 -21.56
CA THR A 134 -0.28 -1.48 -21.92
C THR A 134 -0.69 -2.43 -20.80
N PHE A 135 -0.88 -3.71 -21.12
CA PHE A 135 -1.42 -4.69 -20.19
C PHE A 135 -0.53 -5.92 -20.10
N LYS A 136 -0.31 -6.39 -18.87
CA LYS A 136 0.21 -7.74 -18.62
C LYS A 136 -0.83 -8.80 -19.00
N LYS A 137 -2.11 -8.48 -18.75
CA LYS A 137 -3.28 -9.33 -18.97
C LYS A 137 -4.52 -8.46 -19.15
N LYS A 138 -5.27 -8.68 -20.23
CA LYS A 138 -6.58 -8.08 -20.50
C LYS A 138 -7.73 -8.87 -19.83
N PRO A 139 -8.94 -8.28 -19.69
CA PRO A 139 -10.05 -8.92 -18.96
C PRO A 139 -10.59 -10.20 -19.62
N ASP A 140 -10.37 -10.35 -20.91
CA ASP A 140 -10.73 -11.50 -21.73
C ASP A 140 -9.57 -12.50 -21.94
N GLU A 141 -8.43 -12.33 -21.27
CA GLU A 141 -7.25 -13.20 -21.37
C GLU A 141 -7.11 -14.15 -20.17
N GLY A 142 -6.33 -15.23 -20.33
CA GLY A 142 -6.05 -16.20 -19.27
C GLY A 142 -7.26 -17.03 -18.80
N ARG A 143 -7.09 -17.76 -17.70
CA ARG A 143 -8.16 -18.61 -17.12
C ARG A 143 -9.20 -17.80 -16.35
N MET A 144 -8.77 -16.78 -15.61
CA MET A 144 -9.64 -15.92 -14.81
C MET A 144 -10.06 -14.71 -15.65
N LYS A 145 -11.34 -14.67 -16.05
CA LYS A 145 -11.93 -13.55 -16.80
C LYS A 145 -12.51 -12.51 -15.86
N GLY A 146 -12.68 -11.27 -16.35
CA GLY A 146 -13.35 -10.19 -15.61
C GLY A 146 -12.45 -9.39 -14.66
N LEU A 147 -11.13 -9.54 -14.78
CA LEU A 147 -10.12 -8.67 -14.16
C LEU A 147 -8.97 -8.46 -15.15
N ALA A 148 -8.25 -7.36 -15.04
CA ALA A 148 -7.08 -7.05 -15.86
C ALA A 148 -5.88 -6.63 -15.02
N PHE A 149 -4.69 -6.71 -15.59
CA PHE A 149 -3.47 -6.13 -15.03
C PHE A 149 -2.88 -5.17 -16.06
N ALA A 150 -3.07 -3.88 -15.83
CA ALA A 150 -2.41 -2.81 -16.57
C ALA A 150 -0.98 -2.62 -16.06
N TYR A 151 -0.12 -2.04 -16.89
CA TYR A 151 1.18 -1.54 -16.46
C TYR A 151 1.09 -0.04 -16.17
N ASP A 152 1.64 0.38 -15.04
CA ASP A 152 1.95 1.79 -14.83
C ASP A 152 3.22 2.19 -15.63
N PRO A 153 3.65 3.47 -15.60
CA PRO A 153 4.84 3.92 -16.33
C PRO A 153 6.17 3.26 -15.92
N ASP A 154 6.23 2.65 -14.73
CA ASP A 154 7.37 1.91 -14.19
C ASP A 154 7.18 0.38 -14.28
N GLU A 155 6.18 -0.07 -15.03
CA GLU A 155 5.78 -1.47 -15.25
C GLU A 155 5.30 -2.22 -13.99
N TYR A 156 4.98 -1.51 -12.89
CA TYR A 156 4.23 -2.11 -11.79
C TYR A 156 2.88 -2.59 -12.29
N TRP A 157 2.44 -3.73 -11.76
CA TRP A 157 1.14 -4.27 -12.11
C TRP A 157 0.07 -3.48 -11.36
N VAL A 158 -0.91 -3.00 -12.11
CA VAL A 158 -2.10 -2.31 -11.61
C VAL A 158 -3.30 -3.20 -11.92
N GLU A 159 -3.84 -3.87 -10.91
CA GLU A 159 -5.03 -4.71 -11.08
C GLU A 159 -6.28 -3.84 -11.25
N ILE A 160 -7.07 -4.11 -12.27
CA ILE A 160 -8.38 -3.50 -12.48
C ILE A 160 -9.46 -4.54 -12.15
N VAL A 161 -10.18 -4.29 -11.06
CA VAL A 161 -11.10 -5.27 -10.46
C VAL A 161 -12.52 -4.75 -10.46
N LYS A 162 -13.48 -5.64 -10.70
CA LYS A 162 -14.90 -5.28 -10.66
C LYS A 162 -15.39 -5.11 -9.22
N ARG A 163 -16.14 -4.04 -8.96
CA ARG A 163 -16.93 -3.88 -7.72
C ARG A 163 -18.06 -4.91 -7.61
N GLY A 164 -18.53 -5.09 -6.38
CA GLY A 164 -19.69 -5.92 -6.09
C GLY A 164 -21.00 -5.21 -6.41
N GLU A 165 -22.09 -5.98 -6.48
CA GLU A 165 -23.43 -5.43 -6.67
C GLU A 165 -24.30 -5.63 -5.41
N PRO A 166 -25.10 -4.63 -5.00
CA PRO A 166 -25.19 -3.27 -5.55
C PRO A 166 -23.99 -2.40 -5.13
N ASN A 167 -23.38 -1.67 -6.07
CA ASN A 167 -22.35 -0.67 -5.76
C ASN A 167 -22.96 0.70 -5.42
N LYS A 168 -22.34 1.43 -4.48
CA LYS A 168 -22.69 2.81 -4.08
C LYS A 168 -21.53 3.80 -4.21
N ILE A 169 -20.33 3.33 -4.57
CA ILE A 169 -19.16 4.18 -4.78
C ILE A 169 -19.31 4.86 -6.14
N PRO A 170 -19.46 6.19 -6.20
CA PRO A 170 -19.74 6.87 -7.46
C PRO A 170 -18.48 7.07 -8.32
N ASN A 171 -17.29 7.04 -7.71
CA ASN A 171 -16.03 7.23 -8.40
C ASN A 171 -15.85 6.20 -9.52
N TYR A 172 -15.25 6.62 -10.64
CA TYR A 172 -14.95 5.69 -11.74
C TYR A 172 -13.94 4.62 -11.34
N PHE A 173 -12.90 5.02 -10.60
CA PHE A 173 -11.93 4.15 -9.94
C PHE A 173 -11.81 4.50 -8.45
N ASN A 174 -11.46 3.52 -7.61
CA ASN A 174 -10.95 3.78 -6.27
C ASN A 174 -9.80 2.83 -5.93
N PHE A 175 -8.75 3.36 -5.30
CA PHE A 175 -7.61 2.56 -4.85
C PHE A 175 -8.08 1.52 -3.83
N SER A 176 -7.88 0.24 -4.14
CA SER A 176 -8.56 -0.85 -3.44
C SER A 176 -7.62 -1.83 -2.77
N GLN A 177 -6.41 -2.05 -3.28
CA GLN A 177 -5.52 -3.07 -2.72
C GLN A 177 -4.04 -2.72 -2.88
N THR A 178 -3.25 -3.15 -1.91
CA THR A 178 -1.82 -3.43 -2.06
C THR A 178 -1.60 -4.90 -1.80
N MET A 179 -1.00 -5.62 -2.74
CA MET A 179 -0.75 -7.06 -2.60
C MET A 179 0.72 -7.36 -2.33
N LEU A 180 0.98 -8.09 -1.24
CA LEU A 180 2.28 -8.63 -0.86
C LEU A 180 2.22 -10.15 -0.74
N ARG A 181 3.24 -10.84 -1.22
CA ARG A 181 3.42 -12.26 -0.96
C ARG A 181 4.06 -12.48 0.40
N ILE A 182 3.56 -13.45 1.15
CA ILE A 182 4.07 -13.82 2.46
C ILE A 182 4.43 -15.30 2.50
N LYS A 183 5.42 -15.63 3.32
CA LYS A 183 5.91 -16.98 3.54
C LYS A 183 4.99 -17.77 4.45
N ASP A 184 4.52 -17.16 5.54
CA ASP A 184 3.81 -17.87 6.60
C ASP A 184 2.69 -17.00 7.20
N PRO A 185 1.41 -17.26 6.85
CA PRO A 185 0.29 -16.49 7.34
C PRO A 185 0.14 -16.56 8.86
N SER A 186 0.64 -17.61 9.52
CA SER A 186 0.61 -17.72 10.98
C SER A 186 1.53 -16.73 11.69
N LYS A 187 2.46 -16.10 10.95
CA LYS A 187 3.36 -15.05 11.45
C LYS A 187 2.93 -13.67 10.97
N SER A 188 2.65 -13.53 9.67
CA SER A 188 2.36 -12.23 9.05
C SER A 188 1.01 -11.67 9.50
N ILE A 189 -0.04 -12.50 9.61
CA ILE A 189 -1.36 -12.01 10.04
C ILE A 189 -1.32 -11.45 11.46
N PRO A 190 -0.80 -12.16 12.49
CA PRO A 190 -0.73 -11.59 13.84
C PRO A 190 0.09 -10.31 13.95
N PHE A 191 1.12 -10.12 13.10
CA PHE A 191 1.87 -8.88 13.05
C PHE A 191 1.00 -7.70 12.60
N TYR A 192 0.23 -7.87 11.52
CA TYR A 192 -0.65 -6.82 11.02
C TYR A 192 -1.88 -6.60 11.93
N GLU A 193 -2.41 -7.65 12.56
CA GLU A 193 -3.46 -7.51 13.58
C GLU A 193 -2.97 -6.75 14.82
N ALA A 194 -1.72 -6.96 15.23
CA ALA A 194 -1.09 -6.18 16.30
C ALA A 194 -0.97 -4.69 15.93
N LEU A 195 -0.76 -4.37 14.65
CA LEU A 195 -0.84 -3.03 14.08
C LEU A 195 -2.28 -2.55 13.78
N GLY A 196 -3.29 -3.20 14.38
CA GLY A 196 -4.67 -2.73 14.33
C GLY A 196 -5.43 -3.07 13.04
N MET A 197 -4.88 -3.90 12.15
CA MET A 197 -5.63 -4.41 11.01
C MET A 197 -6.60 -5.54 11.42
N VAL A 198 -7.64 -5.73 10.62
CA VAL A 198 -8.63 -6.79 10.76
C VAL A 198 -8.68 -7.62 9.48
N VAL A 199 -8.61 -8.94 9.61
CA VAL A 199 -8.83 -9.86 8.48
C VAL A 199 -10.30 -9.82 8.08
N LEU A 200 -10.57 -9.32 6.88
CA LEU A 200 -11.93 -9.20 6.33
C LEU A 200 -12.37 -10.44 5.57
N ARG A 201 -11.41 -11.12 4.94
CA ARG A 201 -11.66 -12.30 4.11
C ARG A 201 -10.41 -13.16 4.01
N GLN A 202 -10.61 -14.47 4.04
CA GLN A 202 -9.60 -15.46 3.67
C GLN A 202 -10.16 -16.34 2.56
N LYS A 203 -9.37 -16.58 1.51
CA LYS A 203 -9.75 -17.47 0.41
C LYS A 203 -8.62 -18.42 0.04
N ASN A 204 -8.89 -19.72 0.04
CA ASN A 204 -7.98 -20.77 -0.40
C ASN A 204 -8.31 -21.20 -1.85
N TYR A 205 -7.29 -21.31 -2.70
CA TYR A 205 -7.40 -21.65 -4.13
C TYR A 205 -6.72 -22.99 -4.49
N GLY A 206 -6.25 -23.74 -3.51
CA GLY A 206 -5.61 -25.05 -3.67
C GLY A 206 -4.12 -25.01 -3.40
N ASP A 207 -3.36 -24.27 -4.22
CA ASP A 207 -1.89 -24.11 -4.11
C ASP A 207 -1.47 -22.77 -3.49
N PHE A 208 -2.42 -21.84 -3.31
CA PHE A 208 -2.21 -20.60 -2.58
C PHE A 208 -3.47 -20.15 -1.83
N SER A 209 -3.29 -19.25 -0.87
CA SER A 209 -4.35 -18.57 -0.14
C SER A 209 -4.16 -17.05 -0.19
N ASN A 210 -5.25 -16.29 -0.25
CA ASN A 210 -5.24 -14.84 -0.07
C ASN A 210 -5.92 -14.47 1.25
N TYR A 211 -5.39 -13.45 1.92
CA TYR A 211 -5.91 -12.85 3.14
C TYR A 211 -6.04 -11.36 2.91
N PHE A 212 -7.22 -10.79 3.13
CA PHE A 212 -7.49 -9.38 2.90
C PHE A 212 -7.67 -8.69 4.25
N LEU A 213 -6.78 -7.75 4.56
CA LEU A 213 -6.74 -7.05 5.85
C LEU A 213 -7.00 -5.56 5.65
N ALA A 214 -7.77 -4.95 6.54
CA ALA A 214 -7.99 -3.51 6.52
C ALA A 214 -7.68 -2.88 7.87
N SER A 215 -7.15 -1.67 7.84
CA SER A 215 -7.01 -0.80 9.01
C SER A 215 -8.29 0.02 9.22
N SER A 216 -8.55 0.46 10.45
CA SER A 216 -9.45 1.60 10.69
C SER A 216 -8.97 2.82 9.87
N PRO A 217 -9.88 3.63 9.29
CA PRO A 217 -11.35 3.60 9.40
C PRO A 217 -12.06 2.61 8.46
N ASN A 218 -11.35 1.89 7.59
CA ASN A 218 -11.94 1.07 6.52
C ASN A 218 -12.67 -0.19 7.02
N VAL A 219 -12.73 -0.42 8.32
CA VAL A 219 -13.37 -1.57 8.95
C VAL A 219 -14.70 -1.14 9.57
N ASP A 220 -15.79 -1.83 9.23
CA ASP A 220 -17.07 -1.67 9.93
C ASP A 220 -17.00 -2.40 11.28
N PRO A 221 -16.93 -1.69 12.42
CA PRO A 221 -16.73 -2.33 13.72
C PRO A 221 -17.95 -3.12 14.21
N SER A 222 -19.11 -2.99 13.53
CA SER A 222 -20.33 -3.74 13.87
C SER A 222 -20.37 -5.15 13.25
N VAL A 223 -19.46 -5.44 12.33
CA VAL A 223 -19.40 -6.71 11.60
C VAL A 223 -18.35 -7.63 12.20
N ASP A 224 -18.76 -8.83 12.58
CA ASP A 224 -17.83 -9.92 12.88
C ASP A 224 -17.39 -10.60 11.57
N TYR A 225 -16.33 -10.07 10.96
CA TYR A 225 -15.79 -10.58 9.70
C TYR A 225 -15.36 -12.05 9.76
N SER A 226 -14.98 -12.56 10.95
CA SER A 226 -14.58 -13.96 11.14
C SER A 226 -15.74 -14.94 11.02
N SER A 227 -16.98 -14.44 11.16
CA SER A 227 -18.21 -15.23 11.07
C SER A 227 -18.84 -15.28 9.68
N LEU A 228 -18.36 -14.44 8.75
CA LEU A 228 -18.93 -14.33 7.41
C LEU A 228 -18.59 -15.55 6.55
N SER A 229 -19.53 -15.95 5.69
CA SER A 229 -19.21 -16.83 4.57
C SER A 229 -18.29 -16.12 3.56
N ASP A 230 -17.61 -16.89 2.70
CA ASP A 230 -16.73 -16.32 1.67
C ASP A 230 -17.46 -15.35 0.73
N ASP A 231 -18.71 -15.66 0.36
CA ASP A 231 -19.51 -14.79 -0.52
C ASP A 231 -19.92 -13.49 0.17
N GLU A 232 -20.28 -13.54 1.46
CA GLU A 232 -20.58 -12.34 2.25
C GLU A 232 -19.34 -11.46 2.44
N ALA A 233 -18.21 -12.07 2.81
CA ALA A 233 -16.94 -11.38 2.96
C ALA A 233 -16.46 -10.78 1.63
N LYS A 234 -16.62 -11.50 0.52
CA LYS A 234 -16.33 -11.01 -0.83
C LYS A 234 -17.21 -9.80 -1.17
N GLY A 235 -18.52 -9.88 -0.92
CA GLY A 235 -19.45 -8.80 -1.21
C GLY A 235 -19.15 -7.52 -0.42
N LYS A 236 -18.73 -7.67 0.85
CA LYS A 236 -18.23 -6.56 1.68
C LYS A 236 -16.97 -5.96 1.09
N LEU A 237 -15.95 -6.80 0.84
CA LEU A 237 -14.65 -6.38 0.31
C LEU A 237 -14.76 -5.64 -1.03
N SER A 238 -15.54 -6.18 -1.98
CA SER A 238 -15.67 -5.61 -3.33
C SER A 238 -16.36 -4.25 -3.38
N ASN A 239 -16.97 -3.82 -2.27
CA ASN A 239 -17.67 -2.54 -2.13
C ASN A 239 -16.98 -1.60 -1.14
N MET A 240 -15.75 -1.91 -0.72
CA MET A 240 -14.95 -1.02 0.11
C MET A 240 -14.42 0.16 -0.70
N PHE A 241 -14.49 1.34 -0.09
CA PHE A 241 -13.94 2.56 -0.68
C PHE A 241 -12.42 2.66 -0.46
N GLY A 242 -11.97 2.51 0.79
CA GLY A 242 -10.55 2.51 1.11
C GLY A 242 -9.89 1.14 0.86
N PRO A 243 -8.56 1.12 0.70
CA PRO A 243 -7.86 -0.07 0.28
C PRO A 243 -7.70 -1.09 1.42
N VAL A 244 -7.38 -2.32 1.01
CA VAL A 244 -6.95 -3.42 1.89
C VAL A 244 -5.53 -3.87 1.56
N LEU A 245 -4.86 -4.43 2.54
CA LEU A 245 -3.63 -5.20 2.34
C LEU A 245 -4.03 -6.63 1.96
N GLU A 246 -3.75 -7.04 0.73
CA GLU A 246 -3.86 -8.43 0.30
C GLU A 246 -2.54 -9.15 0.57
N LEU A 247 -2.58 -10.20 1.39
CA LEU A 247 -1.46 -11.09 1.61
C LEU A 247 -1.69 -12.39 0.84
N THR A 248 -0.79 -12.72 -0.08
CA THR A 248 -0.83 -13.98 -0.84
C THR A 248 0.21 -14.95 -0.29
N HIS A 249 -0.26 -16.10 0.18
CA HIS A 249 0.57 -17.19 0.66
C HIS A 249 0.56 -18.35 -0.34
N ASN A 250 1.71 -18.64 -0.94
CA ASN A 250 1.89 -19.86 -1.73
C ASN A 250 2.22 -21.03 -0.79
N HIS A 251 1.41 -22.08 -0.81
CA HIS A 251 1.52 -23.16 0.17
C HIS A 251 2.84 -23.92 0.04
N GLY A 252 3.39 -24.33 1.18
CA GLY A 252 4.68 -25.01 1.26
C GLY A 252 5.84 -24.05 1.57
N THR A 253 5.72 -22.75 1.27
CA THR A 253 6.77 -21.76 1.56
C THR A 253 7.04 -21.62 3.06
N GLU A 254 6.03 -21.80 3.90
CA GLU A 254 6.11 -21.80 5.36
C GLU A 254 6.97 -22.94 5.93
N ASN A 255 7.11 -24.04 5.17
CA ASN A 255 7.86 -25.23 5.57
C ASN A 255 9.31 -25.22 5.07
N ASP A 256 9.68 -24.29 4.19
CA ASP A 256 11.04 -24.13 3.68
C ASP A 256 11.77 -23.04 4.48
N GLU A 257 12.65 -23.42 5.39
CA GLU A 257 13.43 -22.48 6.21
C GLU A 257 14.30 -21.53 5.36
N SER A 258 14.77 -21.99 4.19
CA SER A 258 15.61 -21.19 3.29
C SER A 258 14.83 -20.24 2.39
N PHE A 259 13.51 -20.47 2.25
CA PHE A 259 12.66 -19.63 1.43
C PHE A 259 12.49 -18.24 2.06
N ARG A 260 12.61 -17.22 1.22
CA ARG A 260 12.25 -15.84 1.53
C ARG A 260 11.80 -15.13 0.26
N HIS A 261 10.94 -14.13 0.43
CA HIS A 261 10.64 -13.18 -0.61
C HIS A 261 11.71 -12.09 -0.71
N TYR A 262 11.84 -11.48 -1.89
CA TYR A 262 12.51 -10.19 -2.03
C TYR A 262 11.54 -9.08 -1.67
N ASN A 263 11.96 -8.18 -0.79
CA ASN A 263 11.08 -7.21 -0.15
C ASN A 263 11.01 -5.86 -0.90
N GLY A 264 11.66 -5.76 -2.07
CA GLY A 264 11.67 -4.55 -2.90
C GLY A 264 12.74 -3.52 -2.51
N ASN A 265 13.65 -3.85 -1.59
CA ASN A 265 14.71 -2.94 -1.13
C ASN A 265 16.14 -3.49 -1.34
N GLU A 266 16.29 -4.73 -1.80
CA GLU A 266 17.59 -5.28 -2.16
C GLU A 266 18.17 -4.63 -3.42
N GLU A 267 19.50 -4.62 -3.51
CA GLU A 267 20.21 -4.12 -4.69
C GLU A 267 19.83 -4.90 -5.95
N GLY A 268 19.46 -4.16 -7.00
CA GLY A 268 18.97 -4.72 -8.26
C GLY A 268 17.50 -5.16 -8.22
N ARG A 269 16.82 -5.03 -7.08
CA ARG A 269 15.39 -5.33 -6.90
C ARG A 269 14.63 -4.20 -6.24
N GLN A 270 15.18 -2.99 -6.27
CA GLN A 270 14.51 -1.82 -5.69
C GLN A 270 13.27 -1.43 -6.50
N GLY A 271 12.14 -1.32 -5.83
CA GLY A 271 10.89 -0.86 -6.43
C GLY A 271 9.90 -0.46 -5.33
N PHE A 272 9.05 -1.40 -4.93
CA PHE A 272 8.27 -1.29 -3.69
C PHE A 272 9.18 -0.95 -2.50
N GLY A 273 8.85 0.13 -1.77
CA GLY A 273 9.65 0.59 -0.64
C GLY A 273 9.18 0.01 0.67
N HIS A 274 7.94 0.32 1.04
CA HIS A 274 7.38 -0.01 2.34
C HIS A 274 5.86 0.19 2.34
N ILE A 275 5.23 -0.26 3.42
CA ILE A 275 3.93 0.26 3.86
C ILE A 275 4.15 1.04 5.16
N GLY A 276 3.36 2.08 5.41
CA GLY A 276 3.52 2.91 6.60
C GLY A 276 2.27 3.01 7.45
N PHE A 277 2.47 3.18 8.75
CA PHE A 277 1.43 3.27 9.76
C PHE A 277 1.61 4.53 10.60
N LEU A 278 0.52 5.29 10.74
CA LEU A 278 0.45 6.36 11.71
C LEU A 278 0.19 5.79 13.10
N VAL A 279 0.95 6.27 14.08
CA VAL A 279 0.75 6.00 15.51
C VAL A 279 0.76 7.29 16.31
N ASP A 280 0.06 7.32 17.44
CA ASP A 280 0.05 8.48 18.34
C ASP A 280 1.39 8.66 19.07
N ASP A 281 2.08 7.53 19.36
CA ASP A 281 3.39 7.48 20.01
C ASP A 281 4.30 6.45 19.34
N VAL A 282 5.26 6.94 18.56
CA VAL A 282 6.21 6.12 17.80
C VAL A 282 7.10 5.29 18.72
N TYR A 283 7.52 5.83 19.86
CA TYR A 283 8.45 5.13 20.75
C TYR A 283 7.75 3.98 21.47
N ALA A 284 6.54 4.21 22.01
CA ALA A 284 5.75 3.16 22.62
C ALA A 284 5.37 2.07 21.61
N ALA A 285 5.00 2.45 20.38
CA ALA A 285 4.72 1.49 19.32
C ALA A 285 5.96 0.63 18.99
N CYS A 286 7.13 1.25 18.86
CA CYS A 286 8.37 0.52 18.60
C CYS A 286 8.77 -0.40 19.77
N ASP A 287 8.55 0.01 21.03
CA ASP A 287 8.76 -0.83 22.20
C ASP A 287 7.91 -2.11 22.15
N ASP A 288 6.65 -2.00 21.75
CA ASP A 288 5.76 -3.16 21.64
C ASP A 288 6.18 -4.08 20.48
N ILE A 289 6.55 -3.51 19.32
CA ILE A 289 7.08 -4.27 18.17
C ILE A 289 8.37 -5.03 18.59
N ARG A 290 9.25 -4.43 19.38
CA ARG A 290 10.44 -5.14 19.93
C ARG A 290 10.06 -6.26 20.88
N LYS A 291 9.08 -6.07 21.78
CA LYS A 291 8.59 -7.13 22.68
C LYS A 291 7.97 -8.30 21.92
N MET A 292 7.40 -8.04 20.75
CA MET A 292 6.90 -9.05 19.83
C MET A 292 8.04 -9.81 19.10
N GLY A 293 9.28 -9.34 19.20
CA GLY A 293 10.48 -10.00 18.66
C GLY A 293 10.91 -9.51 17.27
N TYR A 294 10.33 -8.41 16.78
CA TYR A 294 10.64 -7.87 15.46
C TYR A 294 11.77 -6.84 15.51
N GLY A 295 12.61 -6.87 14.47
CA GLY A 295 13.76 -5.98 14.32
C GLY A 295 13.44 -4.71 13.53
N PHE A 296 14.43 -3.82 13.45
CA PHE A 296 14.31 -2.53 12.78
C PHE A 296 15.44 -2.34 11.77
N ARG A 297 15.10 -1.78 10.61
CA ARG A 297 16.06 -1.16 9.69
C ARG A 297 16.57 0.15 10.26
N LYS A 298 15.67 0.91 10.90
CA LYS A 298 15.95 2.20 11.54
C LYS A 298 15.08 2.33 12.79
N GLU A 299 15.72 2.60 13.92
CA GLU A 299 15.06 2.88 15.20
C GLU A 299 14.55 4.35 15.25
N PRO A 300 13.56 4.67 16.11
CA PRO A 300 12.96 6.00 16.18
C PRO A 300 13.91 7.12 16.59
N ASP A 301 14.98 6.79 17.30
CA ASP A 301 16.07 7.68 17.71
C ASP A 301 17.32 7.57 16.83
N GLY A 302 17.32 6.65 15.86
CA GLY A 302 18.44 6.37 14.97
C GLY A 302 18.55 7.35 13.80
N GLY A 303 19.79 7.66 13.39
CA GLY A 303 20.08 8.53 12.26
C GLY A 303 19.85 10.02 12.53
N SER A 304 19.84 10.84 11.48
CA SER A 304 19.64 12.29 11.58
C SER A 304 18.17 12.69 11.75
N MET A 305 17.24 11.84 11.30
CA MET A 305 15.80 12.06 11.39
C MET A 305 15.23 11.22 12.53
N LYS A 306 14.73 11.88 13.57
CA LYS A 306 14.14 11.24 14.75
C LYS A 306 12.61 11.28 14.67
N GLY A 307 11.93 10.42 15.41
CA GLY A 307 10.46 10.40 15.45
C GLY A 307 9.80 9.59 14.33
N LEU A 308 10.57 8.81 13.56
CA LEU A 308 10.08 7.72 12.71
C LEU A 308 10.97 6.51 12.84
N ALA A 309 10.40 5.33 12.65
CA ALA A 309 11.13 4.06 12.59
C ALA A 309 10.74 3.26 11.34
N PHE A 310 11.62 2.34 10.94
CA PHE A 310 11.34 1.32 9.94
C PHE A 310 11.52 -0.05 10.59
N ALA A 311 10.41 -0.68 10.99
CA ALA A 311 10.38 -2.05 11.46
C ALA A 311 10.46 -3.04 10.28
N TYR A 312 10.82 -4.29 10.57
CA TYR A 312 10.63 -5.40 9.65
C TYR A 312 9.40 -6.20 10.05
N ASP A 313 8.55 -6.50 9.07
CA ASP A 313 7.53 -7.54 9.25
C ASP A 313 8.17 -8.95 9.22
N PRO A 314 7.41 -10.04 9.44
CA PRO A 314 7.96 -11.40 9.46
C PRO A 314 8.64 -11.85 8.16
N ASP A 315 8.30 -11.24 7.04
CA ASP A 315 8.86 -11.54 5.71
C ASP A 315 10.01 -10.59 5.34
N GLY A 316 10.31 -9.62 6.20
CA GLY A 316 11.37 -8.64 6.03
C GLY A 316 10.95 -7.41 5.24
N TYR A 317 9.67 -7.20 4.95
CA TYR A 317 9.21 -5.94 4.37
C TYR A 317 9.45 -4.81 5.36
N SER A 318 9.84 -3.64 4.82
CA SER A 318 9.95 -2.43 5.63
C SER A 318 8.54 -1.94 5.97
N VAL A 319 8.31 -1.67 7.25
CA VAL A 319 7.08 -1.08 7.78
C VAL A 319 7.44 0.23 8.47
N GLU A 320 7.05 1.35 7.88
CA GLU A 320 7.28 2.67 8.47
C GLU A 320 6.31 2.89 9.63
N ILE A 321 6.86 3.30 10.78
CA ILE A 321 6.08 3.71 11.95
C ILE A 321 6.36 5.19 12.15
N ILE A 322 5.34 6.01 11.93
CA ILE A 322 5.46 7.47 11.97
C ILE A 322 4.36 8.07 12.83
N ARG A 323 4.65 9.22 13.45
CA ARG A 323 3.72 9.87 14.34
C ARG A 323 2.55 10.46 13.55
N ARG A 324 1.34 10.32 14.07
CA ARG A 324 0.17 11.07 13.61
C ARG A 324 0.40 12.58 13.80
N GLY A 325 0.15 13.35 12.75
CA GLY A 325 0.55 14.75 12.65
C GLY A 325 1.98 14.97 12.16
N GLY A 326 2.66 13.91 11.73
CA GLY A 326 3.96 13.98 11.06
C GLY A 326 5.14 14.10 12.02
N ILE A 327 6.30 14.38 11.45
CA ILE A 327 7.54 14.61 12.19
C ILE A 327 7.81 16.10 12.22
N ASP A 328 8.12 16.61 13.40
CA ASP A 328 8.67 17.96 13.51
C ASP A 328 10.10 17.95 12.96
N PHE A 329 10.30 18.49 11.76
CA PHE A 329 11.62 18.63 11.15
C PHE A 329 12.47 19.73 11.81
N GLY A 330 11.92 20.45 12.81
CA GLY A 330 12.47 21.69 13.37
C GLY A 330 12.50 22.79 12.30
N ASP A 331 12.97 23.99 12.66
CA ASP A 331 13.11 25.17 11.78
C ASP A 331 14.05 24.97 10.56
N LYS A 332 14.34 23.73 10.13
CA LYS A 332 14.92 23.41 8.82
C LYS A 332 13.85 23.59 7.75
N LYS A 333 13.39 24.83 7.61
CA LYS A 333 12.59 25.27 6.48
C LYS A 333 13.28 24.80 5.21
N VAL A 334 12.50 24.13 4.36
CA VAL A 334 12.72 24.12 2.92
C VAL A 334 12.84 25.60 2.54
N GLU A 335 14.04 26.05 2.21
CA GLU A 335 14.22 27.38 1.61
C GLU A 335 13.45 27.37 0.28
N GLU A 336 12.62 28.40 0.08
CA GLU A 336 11.70 28.57 -1.06
C GLU A 336 12.36 28.42 -2.44
#